data_AF-A0A4Y8V653-F1
#
_entry.id   AF-A0A4Y8V653-F1
#
_cell.length_a   1.000
_cell.length_b   1.000
_cell.length_c   1.000
_cell.angle_alpha   90.00
_cell.angle_beta   90.00
_cell.angle_gamma   90.00
#
_symmetry.space_group_name_H-M   'P 1'
#
loop_
_entity.id
_entity.type
_entity.pdbx_description
1 polymer ?
#
loop_
_entity_poly.entity_id
_entity_poly.type
_entity_poly.pdbx_seq_one_letter_code
_entity_poly.pdbx_strand_id
1 'polypeptide(L)'
;MKKYLILMLCLLSLRGTAQNRYEDLGNGTVLVHRNIPSSTSSSKNTKVTSVQHLHFQGISLNTSFRNFLKYLRAKHFYVDVRDESDYCYISGTVCGIPDFDISLVGDYSDDGIIHGVTASKSFPDVESMYAASECILDKLTKAYPRHEGASVSMVDENRNAIDLWNVDVFNEEGACIGMLYVFAQEPDGAGNCKITIEYNDFVNSLASDAYDYNVIGYGRPIDISEYVKPTLDACTMEVGSAFLKFTCRRGNNVYEMVAFGEDRSSILYNLFVDSSSRELNRKIMNAYFAENLRVYNGNVMACTNSAFDDISYKVVSANFSTNNSLKKAPSKGDFNEFNEKILNSPQIRNL
;
A
#
# COMPACT_ATOMS: atom_id res chain seq x y z
N MET A 1 -16.52 -37.36 4.11
CA MET A 1 -17.86 -37.02 3.61
C MET A 1 -18.59 -36.14 4.63
N LYS A 2 -18.56 -34.82 4.45
CA LYS A 2 -19.55 -33.88 4.97
C LYS A 2 -19.81 -32.86 3.87
N LYS A 3 -21.06 -32.82 3.42
CA LYS A 3 -21.58 -31.97 2.34
C LYS A 3 -21.92 -30.61 2.95
N TYR A 4 -21.44 -29.53 2.35
CA TYR A 4 -22.13 -28.24 2.42
C TYR A 4 -22.33 -27.73 0.99
N LEU A 5 -23.55 -27.96 0.55
CA LEU A 5 -24.24 -27.35 -0.59
C LEU A 5 -24.82 -26.03 -0.04
N ILE A 6 -24.50 -24.89 -0.64
CA ILE A 6 -25.28 -23.63 -0.72
C ILE A 6 -24.46 -22.72 -1.66
N LEU A 7 -24.76 -22.72 -2.95
CA LEU A 7 -25.69 -21.84 -3.67
C LEU A 7 -24.93 -20.64 -4.28
N MET A 8 -24.55 -20.81 -5.55
CA MET A 8 -24.24 -19.70 -6.45
C MET A 8 -25.45 -18.77 -6.56
N LEU A 9 -25.26 -17.49 -6.27
CA LEU A 9 -26.09 -16.43 -6.83
C LEU A 9 -25.20 -15.27 -7.27
N CYS A 10 -25.32 -14.95 -8.55
CA CYS A 10 -24.65 -13.86 -9.23
C CYS A 10 -24.89 -12.52 -8.51
N LEU A 11 -23.82 -11.81 -8.15
CA LEU A 11 -23.83 -10.38 -7.87
C LEU A 11 -22.96 -9.68 -8.90
N LEU A 12 -23.51 -9.54 -10.10
CA LEU A 12 -23.13 -8.51 -11.05
C LEU A 12 -24.22 -7.43 -11.02
N SER A 13 -23.78 -6.18 -10.90
CA SER A 13 -24.51 -4.92 -11.02
C SER A 13 -25.42 -4.50 -9.87
N LEU A 14 -24.99 -3.46 -9.14
CA LEU A 14 -25.63 -2.14 -9.21
C LEU A 14 -24.78 -1.10 -8.45
N ARG A 15 -23.98 -0.35 -9.22
CA ARG A 15 -23.67 1.05 -8.91
C ARG A 15 -25.01 1.81 -8.91
N GLY A 16 -25.41 2.37 -7.78
CA GLY A 16 -26.46 3.39 -7.69
C GLY A 16 -25.87 4.63 -7.01
N THR A 17 -25.23 5.50 -7.77
CA THR A 17 -25.75 6.84 -8.10
C THR A 17 -26.36 7.58 -6.90
N ALA A 18 -25.54 8.47 -6.33
CA ALA A 18 -26.00 9.60 -5.55
C ALA A 18 -27.06 10.40 -6.34
N GLN A 19 -28.22 10.61 -5.73
CA GLN A 19 -29.20 11.56 -6.24
C GLN A 19 -29.88 12.27 -5.06
N ASN A 20 -29.44 13.52 -4.86
CA ASN A 20 -30.08 14.65 -4.18
C ASN A 20 -31.43 14.39 -3.48
N ARG A 21 -31.52 14.73 -2.18
CA ARG A 21 -32.64 15.53 -1.64
C ARG A 21 -32.16 16.46 -0.52
N TYR A 22 -32.21 17.75 -0.82
CA TYR A 22 -32.31 18.86 0.12
C TYR A 22 -33.72 18.91 0.72
N GLU A 23 -33.79 19.50 1.92
CA GLU A 23 -34.96 20.10 2.59
C GLU A 23 -36.04 19.16 3.17
N ASP A 24 -36.13 19.11 4.52
CA ASP A 24 -37.24 19.78 5.20
C ASP A 24 -36.90 20.08 6.69
N LEU A 25 -37.03 21.35 7.06
CA LEU A 25 -36.94 21.88 8.42
C LEU A 25 -38.32 21.76 9.08
N GLY A 26 -38.42 21.16 10.27
CA GLY A 26 -39.70 21.00 10.96
C GLY A 26 -39.61 20.86 12.48
N ASN A 27 -39.55 22.01 13.16
CA ASN A 27 -40.06 22.32 14.51
C ASN A 27 -39.94 21.28 15.66
N GLY A 28 -39.15 21.68 16.66
CA GLY A 28 -39.76 22.15 17.91
C GLY A 28 -39.53 21.27 19.14
N THR A 29 -38.67 21.72 20.06
CA THR A 29 -39.03 21.79 21.48
C THR A 29 -38.10 22.71 22.27
N VAL A 30 -38.73 23.53 23.11
CA VAL A 30 -38.21 24.62 23.95
C VAL A 30 -37.48 24.08 25.18
N LEU A 31 -36.28 24.56 25.50
CA LEU A 31 -35.76 24.56 26.87
C LEU A 31 -34.93 25.83 27.20
N VAL A 32 -35.64 26.77 27.84
CA VAL A 32 -35.25 27.64 28.96
C VAL A 32 -33.94 28.45 28.87
N HIS A 33 -34.10 29.75 28.65
CA HIS A 33 -33.11 30.81 28.87
C HIS A 33 -32.61 30.88 30.33
N ARG A 34 -31.29 30.81 30.51
CA ARG A 34 -30.61 31.49 31.63
C ARG A 34 -29.93 32.74 31.07
N ASN A 35 -30.33 33.89 31.62
CA ASN A 35 -29.74 35.21 31.34
C ASN A 35 -28.28 35.23 31.79
N ILE A 36 -27.36 35.42 30.85
CA ILE A 36 -25.98 35.87 31.11
C ILE A 36 -25.85 37.25 30.44
N PRO A 37 -25.32 38.28 31.13
CA PRO A 37 -25.35 39.65 30.64
C PRO A 37 -24.59 39.85 29.32
N SER A 38 -25.16 40.68 28.47
CA SER A 38 -24.62 41.13 27.19
C SER A 38 -23.28 41.86 27.34
N SER A 39 -22.20 41.28 26.84
CA SER A 39 -21.09 42.04 26.26
C SER A 39 -21.07 41.81 24.75
N THR A 40 -21.48 42.83 24.03
CA THR A 40 -21.34 42.95 22.58
C THR A 40 -19.87 43.13 22.21
N SER A 41 -19.26 42.11 21.62
CA SER A 41 -18.41 42.30 20.44
C SER A 41 -18.49 41.05 19.57
N SER A 42 -19.06 41.25 18.39
CA SER A 42 -19.22 40.26 17.35
C SER A 42 -17.87 39.80 16.82
N SER A 43 -17.47 38.57 17.13
CA SER A 43 -16.92 37.70 16.10
C SER A 43 -17.91 36.58 15.92
N LYS A 44 -18.47 36.45 14.71
CA LYS A 44 -19.05 35.17 14.31
C LYS A 44 -17.88 34.19 14.39
N ASN A 45 -17.80 33.41 15.47
CA ASN A 45 -17.08 32.16 15.44
C ASN A 45 -17.75 31.35 14.34
N THR A 46 -17.26 31.47 13.11
CA THR A 46 -17.25 30.35 12.17
C THR A 46 -16.71 29.21 12.99
N LYS A 47 -17.61 28.31 13.39
CA LYS A 47 -17.25 27.02 13.95
C LYS A 47 -16.44 26.39 12.84
N VAL A 48 -15.12 26.52 12.91
CA VAL A 48 -14.21 25.77 12.06
C VAL A 48 -14.54 24.33 12.44
N THR A 49 -15.32 23.65 11.60
CA THR A 49 -15.48 22.21 11.68
C THR A 49 -14.06 21.68 11.52
N SER A 50 -13.46 21.28 12.64
CA SER A 50 -12.14 20.66 12.63
C SER A 50 -12.27 19.45 11.71
N VAL A 51 -11.48 19.42 10.64
CA VAL A 51 -11.41 18.26 9.76
C VAL A 51 -11.14 17.05 10.64
N GLN A 52 -11.95 15.99 10.48
CA GLN A 52 -11.83 14.79 11.30
C GLN A 52 -10.75 13.89 10.72
N HIS A 53 -9.93 13.32 11.60
CA HIS A 53 -8.81 12.46 11.26
C HIS A 53 -8.98 11.09 11.92
N LEU A 54 -8.25 10.10 11.42
CA LEU A 54 -8.13 8.82 12.08
C LEU A 54 -7.44 8.96 13.44
N HIS A 55 -7.69 7.98 14.30
CA HIS A 55 -7.12 7.89 15.63
C HIS A 55 -6.46 6.52 15.83
N PHE A 56 -5.21 6.52 16.27
CA PHE A 56 -4.52 5.32 16.70
C PHE A 56 -4.59 5.22 18.23
N GLN A 57 -5.27 4.18 18.74
CA GLN A 57 -5.44 3.94 20.18
C GLN A 57 -5.99 5.17 20.96
N GLY A 58 -6.86 5.95 20.30
CA GLY A 58 -7.46 7.16 20.83
C GLY A 58 -6.57 8.41 20.75
N ILE A 59 -5.45 8.36 20.03
CA ILE A 59 -4.59 9.51 19.71
C ILE A 59 -4.87 9.93 18.26
N SER A 60 -5.24 11.19 18.03
CA SER A 60 -5.49 11.72 16.69
C SER A 60 -4.22 11.77 15.85
N LEU A 61 -4.30 11.37 14.58
CA LEU A 61 -3.21 11.48 13.61
C LEU A 61 -2.93 12.93 13.15
N ASN A 62 -3.81 13.89 13.50
CA ASN A 62 -3.57 15.33 13.32
C ASN A 62 -2.72 15.96 14.45
N THR A 63 -2.13 15.13 15.29
CA THR A 63 -1.23 15.59 16.34
C THR A 63 0.19 15.68 15.78
N SER A 64 0.96 16.72 16.15
CA SER A 64 2.38 16.78 15.80
C SER A 64 3.14 15.54 16.25
N PHE A 65 4.13 15.12 15.48
CA PHE A 65 4.91 13.90 15.74
C PHE A 65 5.38 13.78 17.20
N ARG A 66 5.98 14.84 17.74
CA ARG A 66 6.48 14.87 19.13
C ARG A 66 5.39 14.69 20.17
N ASN A 67 4.22 15.29 19.95
CA ASN A 67 3.09 15.16 20.89
C ASN A 67 2.43 13.78 20.76
N PHE A 68 2.38 13.22 19.55
CA PHE A 68 1.93 11.86 19.33
C PHE A 68 2.77 10.85 20.13
N LEU A 69 4.11 10.94 20.06
CA LEU A 69 5.02 10.13 20.86
C LEU A 69 4.83 10.31 22.38
N LYS A 70 4.58 11.54 22.84
CA LYS A 70 4.26 11.80 24.26
C LYS A 70 2.96 11.12 24.68
N TYR A 71 1.92 11.16 23.85
CA TYR A 71 0.65 10.50 24.14
C TYR A 71 0.76 8.98 24.11
N LEU A 72 1.59 8.41 23.23
CA LEU A 72 1.91 6.99 23.24
C LEU A 72 2.59 6.58 24.57
N ARG A 73 3.60 7.33 25.02
CA ARG A 73 4.23 7.09 26.33
C ARG A 73 3.24 7.18 27.49
N ALA A 74 2.34 8.16 27.46
CA ALA A 74 1.28 8.30 28.47
C ALA A 74 0.28 7.14 28.47
N LYS A 75 0.15 6.44 27.34
CA LYS A 75 -0.61 5.18 27.19
C LYS A 75 0.24 3.92 27.39
N HIS A 76 1.42 4.05 28.00
CA HIS A 76 2.33 2.95 28.34
C HIS A 76 2.93 2.21 27.14
N PHE A 77 3.03 2.84 25.97
CA PHE A 77 3.86 2.33 24.89
C PHE A 77 5.34 2.58 25.21
N TYR A 78 6.19 1.63 24.83
CA TYR A 78 7.63 1.83 24.76
C TYR A 78 7.93 2.71 23.55
N VAL A 79 8.70 3.77 23.75
CA VAL A 79 9.09 4.71 22.70
C VAL A 79 10.55 5.10 22.91
N ASP A 80 11.42 4.55 22.08
CA ASP A 80 12.85 4.84 22.01
C ASP A 80 13.13 5.73 20.80
N VAL A 81 13.52 6.97 21.08
CA VAL A 81 13.91 7.95 20.06
C VAL A 81 15.43 7.99 20.13
N ARG A 82 16.11 7.46 19.11
CA ARG A 82 17.56 7.51 19.05
C ARG A 82 17.97 8.93 18.67
N ASP A 83 18.77 9.56 19.53
CA ASP A 83 19.35 10.87 19.22
C ASP A 83 20.05 10.80 17.85
N GLU A 84 19.80 11.79 16.99
CA GLU A 84 20.31 11.90 15.61
C GLU A 84 19.66 11.00 14.54
N SER A 85 18.53 10.33 14.84
CA SER A 85 17.77 9.57 13.84
C SER A 85 16.34 10.08 13.69
N ASP A 86 15.87 10.18 12.44
CA ASP A 86 14.44 10.35 12.13
C ASP A 86 13.61 9.10 12.48
N TYR A 87 14.28 8.01 12.87
CA TYR A 87 13.65 6.74 13.25
C TYR A 87 13.44 6.64 14.76
N CYS A 88 12.21 6.27 15.15
CA CYS A 88 11.87 5.86 16.50
C CYS A 88 11.47 4.38 16.51
N TYR A 89 11.88 3.66 17.56
CA TYR A 89 11.37 2.32 17.83
C TYR A 89 10.21 2.42 18.81
N ILE A 90 9.04 1.95 18.40
CA ILE A 90 7.82 1.98 19.19
C ILE A 90 7.30 0.56 19.33
N SER A 91 6.96 0.17 20.55
CA SER A 91 6.21 -1.06 20.78
C SER A 91 5.17 -0.91 21.89
N GLY A 92 4.11 -1.71 21.83
CA GLY A 92 3.09 -1.71 22.89
C GLY A 92 1.83 -2.47 22.57
N THR A 93 0.76 -2.15 23.29
CA THR A 93 -0.50 -2.89 23.25
C THR A 93 -1.47 -2.27 22.24
N VAL A 94 -1.85 -3.02 21.21
CA VAL A 94 -2.81 -2.58 20.18
C VAL A 94 -4.06 -3.43 20.28
N CYS A 95 -5.24 -2.79 20.35
CA CYS A 95 -6.52 -3.50 20.48
C CYS A 95 -6.52 -4.49 21.67
N GLY A 96 -5.83 -4.14 22.77
CA GLY A 96 -5.71 -4.99 23.97
C GLY A 96 -4.80 -6.21 23.83
N ILE A 97 -4.04 -6.31 22.74
CA ILE A 97 -3.06 -7.38 22.51
C ILE A 97 -1.65 -6.77 22.65
N PRO A 98 -0.80 -7.30 23.54
CA PRO A 98 0.53 -6.72 23.82
C PRO A 98 1.52 -6.97 22.68
N ASP A 99 2.70 -6.35 22.77
CA ASP A 99 3.89 -6.56 21.94
C ASP A 99 3.65 -6.47 20.43
N PHE A 100 3.02 -5.37 19.99
CA PHE A 100 3.08 -4.92 18.60
C PHE A 100 4.29 -4.02 18.41
N ASP A 101 5.02 -4.22 17.31
CA ASP A 101 5.98 -3.24 16.78
C ASP A 101 5.22 -2.21 15.95
N ILE A 102 5.51 -0.93 16.15
CA ILE A 102 4.77 0.18 15.57
C ILE A 102 5.72 1.09 14.78
N SER A 103 5.29 1.47 13.59
CA SER A 103 5.98 2.42 12.72
C SER A 103 5.02 3.54 12.35
N LEU A 104 5.55 4.75 12.30
CA LEU A 104 4.80 5.94 11.87
C LEU A 104 5.19 6.24 10.42
N VAL A 105 4.22 6.65 9.62
CA VAL A 105 4.43 7.14 8.26
C VAL A 105 4.13 8.63 8.30
N GLY A 106 5.08 9.48 7.93
CA GLY A 106 4.98 10.91 8.13
C GLY A 106 6.15 11.67 7.52
N ASP A 107 5.98 12.98 7.38
CA ASP A 107 7.08 13.90 7.13
C ASP A 107 7.70 14.27 8.49
N TYR A 108 9.01 14.10 8.66
CA TYR A 108 9.67 14.27 9.96
C TYR A 108 10.24 15.68 10.17
N SER A 109 10.14 16.54 9.15
CA SER A 109 10.56 17.93 9.21
C SER A 109 9.52 18.81 9.95
N ASP A 110 9.99 19.83 10.68
CA ASP A 110 9.19 20.90 11.32
C ASP A 110 7.90 20.48 12.07
N ASP A 111 8.05 19.66 13.13
CA ASP A 111 6.94 19.14 13.95
C ASP A 111 5.96 18.20 13.21
N GLY A 112 6.33 17.75 12.01
CA GLY A 112 5.95 16.53 11.30
C GLY A 112 4.50 16.04 11.35
N ILE A 113 3.86 15.99 10.18
CA ILE A 113 2.51 15.44 9.98
C ILE A 113 2.59 13.92 9.89
N ILE A 114 1.69 13.23 10.58
CA ILE A 114 1.57 11.77 10.52
C ILE A 114 0.54 11.41 9.44
N HIS A 115 0.99 10.79 8.36
CA HIS A 115 0.14 10.26 7.28
C HIS A 115 -0.49 8.92 7.67
N GLY A 116 0.21 8.13 8.50
CA GLY A 116 -0.29 6.81 8.87
C GLY A 116 0.45 6.14 10.01
N VAL A 117 -0.09 5.00 10.42
CA VAL A 117 0.49 4.15 11.45
C VAL A 117 0.41 2.70 10.98
N THR A 118 1.54 2.00 11.03
CA THR A 118 1.60 0.56 10.83
C THR A 118 1.91 -0.11 12.16
N ALA A 119 1.14 -1.12 12.54
CA ALA A 119 1.39 -1.93 13.73
C ALA A 119 1.45 -3.40 13.32
N SER A 120 2.52 -4.10 13.67
CA SER A 120 2.67 -5.51 13.33
C SER A 120 3.09 -6.40 14.50
N LYS A 121 2.65 -7.65 14.47
CA LYS A 121 2.97 -8.66 15.49
C LYS A 121 3.07 -10.04 14.87
N SER A 122 4.06 -10.80 15.30
CA SER A 122 4.22 -12.22 14.96
C SER A 122 3.51 -13.13 15.97
N PHE A 123 2.92 -14.20 15.48
CA PHE A 123 2.22 -15.23 16.23
C PHE A 123 2.85 -16.60 15.98
N PRO A 124 2.91 -17.47 17.00
CA PRO A 124 3.54 -18.78 16.88
C PRO A 124 2.76 -19.75 15.99
N ASP A 125 1.44 -19.54 15.85
CA ASP A 125 0.54 -20.43 15.13
C ASP A 125 -0.68 -19.68 14.56
N VAL A 126 -1.35 -20.36 13.63
CA VAL A 126 -2.50 -19.85 12.87
C VAL A 126 -3.73 -19.63 13.77
N GLU A 127 -3.96 -20.50 14.75
CA GLU A 127 -5.12 -20.40 15.66
C GLU A 127 -5.04 -19.13 16.51
N SER A 128 -3.87 -18.89 17.10
CA SER A 128 -3.56 -17.69 17.88
C SER A 128 -3.65 -16.42 17.03
N MET A 129 -3.18 -16.48 15.78
CA MET A 129 -3.30 -15.36 14.84
C MET A 129 -4.77 -15.03 14.54
N TYR A 130 -5.59 -16.01 14.14
CA TYR A 130 -6.98 -15.72 13.79
C TYR A 130 -7.82 -15.28 15.01
N ALA A 131 -7.58 -15.84 16.19
CA ALA A 131 -8.22 -15.36 17.42
C ALA A 131 -7.86 -13.90 17.73
N ALA A 132 -6.60 -13.51 17.51
CA ALA A 132 -6.17 -12.12 17.61
C ALA A 132 -6.82 -11.23 16.54
N SER A 133 -6.88 -11.71 15.29
CA SER A 133 -7.50 -11.00 14.16
C SER A 133 -8.97 -10.69 14.43
N GLU A 134 -9.75 -11.66 14.89
CA GLU A 134 -11.16 -11.46 15.24
C GLU A 134 -11.34 -10.38 16.32
N CYS A 135 -10.50 -10.41 17.37
CA CYS A 135 -10.51 -9.41 18.44
C CYS A 135 -10.15 -8.00 17.93
N ILE A 136 -9.18 -7.91 17.02
CA ILE A 136 -8.77 -6.65 16.39
C ILE A 136 -9.92 -6.10 15.55
N LEU A 137 -10.51 -6.92 14.67
CA LEU A 137 -11.62 -6.51 13.81
C LEU A 137 -12.84 -6.05 14.61
N ASP A 138 -13.22 -6.76 15.67
CA ASP A 138 -14.30 -6.35 16.58
C ASP A 138 -14.04 -4.97 17.19
N LYS A 139 -12.81 -4.71 17.64
CA LYS A 139 -12.46 -3.41 18.24
C LYS A 139 -12.39 -2.28 17.21
N LEU A 140 -11.85 -2.54 16.02
CA LEU A 140 -11.77 -1.54 14.95
C LEU A 140 -13.15 -1.18 14.41
N THR A 141 -14.02 -2.15 14.18
CA THR A 141 -15.40 -1.90 13.72
C THR A 141 -16.23 -1.13 14.74
N LYS A 142 -15.99 -1.34 16.05
CA LYS A 142 -16.60 -0.52 17.12
C LYS A 142 -16.02 0.89 17.18
N ALA A 143 -14.71 1.05 16.98
CA ALA A 143 -14.06 2.36 16.96
C ALA A 143 -14.47 3.19 15.73
N TYR A 144 -14.75 2.52 14.62
CA TYR A 144 -15.10 3.13 13.33
C TYR A 144 -16.39 2.52 12.78
N PRO A 145 -17.57 2.86 13.34
CA PRO A 145 -18.83 2.23 12.97
C PRO A 145 -19.35 2.60 11.56
N ARG A 146 -18.80 3.66 10.96
CA ARG A 146 -19.14 4.12 9.60
C ARG A 146 -17.99 3.75 8.68
N HIS A 147 -17.96 2.52 8.24
CA HIS A 147 -16.95 2.01 7.33
C HIS A 147 -17.59 1.25 6.17
N GLU A 148 -16.97 1.29 5.00
CA GLU A 148 -17.38 0.51 3.83
C GLU A 148 -16.16 -0.21 3.26
N GLY A 149 -16.32 -1.46 2.84
CA GLY A 149 -15.20 -2.23 2.30
C GLY A 149 -15.46 -3.72 2.23
N ALA A 150 -14.40 -4.50 2.11
CA ALA A 150 -14.47 -5.92 1.85
C ALA A 150 -13.38 -6.71 2.60
N SER A 151 -13.58 -8.02 2.62
CA SER A 151 -12.53 -8.97 2.95
C SER A 151 -12.10 -9.71 1.68
N VAL A 152 -10.80 -9.90 1.51
CA VAL A 152 -10.21 -10.55 0.33
C VAL A 152 -9.16 -11.54 0.82
N SER A 153 -9.23 -12.77 0.32
CA SER A 153 -8.14 -13.74 0.51
C SER A 153 -7.18 -13.64 -0.67
N MET A 154 -5.89 -13.58 -0.37
CA MET A 154 -4.82 -13.40 -1.34
C MET A 154 -3.72 -14.43 -1.11
N VAL A 155 -2.89 -14.65 -2.13
CA VAL A 155 -1.66 -15.44 -2.03
C VAL A 155 -0.52 -14.68 -2.67
N ASP A 156 0.56 -14.48 -1.91
CA ASP A 156 1.69 -13.67 -2.34
C ASP A 156 2.68 -14.42 -3.26
N GLU A 157 3.72 -13.72 -3.71
CA GLU A 157 4.83 -14.25 -4.51
C GLU A 157 5.58 -15.38 -3.80
N ASN A 158 5.55 -15.44 -2.48
CA ASN A 158 6.15 -16.50 -1.66
C ASN A 158 5.16 -17.61 -1.29
N ARG A 159 3.93 -17.56 -1.82
CA ARG A 159 2.81 -18.48 -1.56
C ARG A 159 2.20 -18.37 -0.16
N ASN A 160 2.55 -17.33 0.59
CA ASN A 160 1.91 -17.07 1.86
C ASN A 160 0.45 -16.71 1.64
N ALA A 161 -0.45 -17.27 2.43
CA ALA A 161 -1.85 -16.92 2.42
C ALA A 161 -2.04 -15.62 3.22
N ILE A 162 -2.82 -14.69 2.68
CA ILE A 162 -3.10 -13.39 3.31
C ILE A 162 -4.60 -13.17 3.30
N ASP A 163 -5.21 -13.11 4.47
CA ASP A 163 -6.56 -12.59 4.62
C ASP A 163 -6.50 -11.10 4.92
N LEU A 164 -7.05 -10.31 4.01
CA LEU A 164 -7.11 -8.86 4.10
C LEU A 164 -8.53 -8.43 4.45
N TRP A 165 -8.66 -7.58 5.47
CA TRP A 165 -9.83 -6.74 5.66
C TRP A 165 -9.45 -5.29 5.33
N ASN A 166 -10.12 -4.70 4.35
CA ASN A 166 -9.86 -3.33 3.92
C ASN A 166 -11.14 -2.51 3.96
N VAL A 167 -11.08 -1.33 4.58
CA VAL A 167 -12.24 -0.45 4.67
C VAL A 167 -11.88 1.03 4.55
N ASP A 168 -12.77 1.76 3.89
CA ASP A 168 -12.85 3.22 3.94
C ASP A 168 -13.58 3.61 5.21
N VAL A 169 -13.10 4.64 5.90
CA VAL A 169 -13.68 5.15 7.15
C VAL A 169 -14.28 6.52 6.89
N PHE A 170 -15.52 6.71 7.34
CA PHE A 170 -16.30 7.93 7.12
C PHE A 170 -16.60 8.64 8.43
N ASN A 171 -16.61 9.97 8.37
CA ASN A 171 -17.01 10.81 9.49
C ASN A 171 -18.54 10.89 9.64
N GLU A 172 -19.00 11.66 10.63
CA GLU A 172 -20.43 11.83 10.88
C GLU A 172 -21.20 12.53 9.74
N GLU A 173 -20.48 13.27 8.91
CA GLU A 173 -21.00 14.04 7.77
C GLU A 173 -20.96 13.23 6.46
N GLY A 174 -20.43 12.00 6.49
CA GLY A 174 -20.30 11.12 5.33
C GLY A 174 -19.06 11.36 4.46
N ALA A 175 -18.11 12.18 4.91
CA ALA A 175 -16.83 12.34 4.23
C ALA A 175 -15.85 11.23 4.63
N CYS A 176 -15.15 10.65 3.65
CA CYS A 176 -14.09 9.67 3.90
C CYS A 176 -12.88 10.38 4.54
N ILE A 177 -12.45 9.90 5.71
CA ILE A 177 -11.35 10.48 6.50
C ILE A 177 -10.09 9.63 6.46
N GLY A 178 -10.17 8.42 5.93
CA GLY A 178 -9.02 7.53 5.83
C GLY A 178 -9.41 6.10 5.50
N MET A 179 -8.41 5.23 5.49
CA MET A 179 -8.56 3.80 5.25
C MET A 179 -7.91 2.99 6.36
N LEU A 180 -8.48 1.82 6.65
CA LEU A 180 -7.91 0.83 7.55
C LEU A 180 -7.68 -0.48 6.81
N TYR A 181 -6.54 -1.11 7.11
CA TYR A 181 -6.18 -2.42 6.61
C TYR A 181 -5.78 -3.33 7.76
N VAL A 182 -6.24 -4.58 7.72
CA VAL A 182 -5.77 -5.64 8.60
C VAL A 182 -5.37 -6.82 7.72
N PHE A 183 -4.09 -7.17 7.74
CA PHE A 183 -3.52 -8.31 7.05
C PHE A 183 -3.24 -9.41 8.07
N ALA A 184 -3.82 -10.59 7.88
CA ALA A 184 -3.46 -11.81 8.60
C ALA A 184 -2.73 -12.74 7.63
N GLN A 185 -1.43 -12.94 7.84
CA GLN A 185 -0.54 -13.66 6.94
C GLN A 185 -0.08 -14.99 7.55
N GLU A 186 -0.38 -16.07 6.85
CA GLU A 186 0.11 -17.42 7.12
C GLU A 186 1.23 -17.78 6.14
N PRO A 187 2.45 -18.11 6.62
CA PRO A 187 3.56 -18.46 5.75
C PRO A 187 3.40 -19.85 5.11
N ASP A 188 3.85 -20.00 3.86
CA ASP A 188 3.94 -21.33 3.20
C ASP A 188 5.12 -22.12 3.78
N GLY A 189 4.89 -22.82 4.89
CA GLY A 189 5.87 -23.69 5.54
C GLY A 189 6.42 -23.12 6.85
N ALA A 190 7.75 -23.04 6.98
CA ALA A 190 8.39 -22.62 8.22
C ALA A 190 8.42 -21.09 8.35
N GLY A 191 7.73 -20.56 9.36
CA GLY A 191 7.70 -19.14 9.67
C GLY A 191 6.67 -18.85 10.76
N ASN A 192 6.73 -17.64 11.32
CA ASN A 192 5.68 -17.17 12.20
C ASN A 192 4.54 -16.58 11.38
N CYS A 193 3.31 -16.81 11.84
CA CYS A 193 2.15 -16.08 11.36
C CYS A 193 2.29 -14.60 11.72
N LYS A 194 1.74 -13.68 10.92
CA LYS A 194 1.89 -12.24 11.17
C LYS A 194 0.57 -11.51 11.01
N ILE A 195 0.26 -10.61 11.94
CA ILE A 195 -0.77 -9.58 11.71
C ILE A 195 -0.07 -8.25 11.47
N THR A 196 -0.54 -7.52 10.46
CA THR A 196 -0.20 -6.12 10.22
C THR A 196 -1.49 -5.31 10.17
N ILE A 197 -1.55 -4.20 10.89
CA ILE A 197 -2.64 -3.24 10.88
C ILE A 197 -2.09 -1.94 10.32
N GLU A 198 -2.76 -1.36 9.33
CA GLU A 198 -2.37 -0.08 8.75
C GLU A 198 -3.51 0.93 8.85
N TYR A 199 -3.17 2.12 9.31
CA TYR A 199 -4.01 3.30 9.36
C TYR A 199 -3.47 4.30 8.34
N ASN A 200 -4.29 4.70 7.37
CA ASN A 200 -3.93 5.70 6.38
C ASN A 200 -4.89 6.89 6.47
N ASP A 201 -4.41 8.03 6.96
CA ASP A 201 -5.21 9.24 7.15
C ASP A 201 -5.35 10.00 5.84
N PHE A 202 -6.53 9.99 5.23
CA PHE A 202 -6.71 10.59 3.89
C PHE A 202 -6.47 12.09 3.87
N VAL A 203 -6.83 12.77 4.95
CA VAL A 203 -6.67 14.22 5.05
C VAL A 203 -5.19 14.59 5.02
N ASN A 204 -4.34 13.80 5.66
CA ASN A 204 -2.89 13.99 5.65
C ASN A 204 -2.22 13.36 4.41
N SER A 205 -2.71 12.24 3.89
CA SER A 205 -2.06 11.44 2.83
C SER A 205 -2.35 11.90 1.40
N LEU A 206 -3.53 12.50 1.14
CA LEU A 206 -3.85 13.04 -0.18
C LEU A 206 -2.93 14.20 -0.60
N ALA A 207 -2.25 14.83 0.36
CA ALA A 207 -1.22 15.84 0.10
C ALA A 207 0.15 15.22 -0.29
N SER A 208 0.49 14.02 0.19
CA SER A 208 1.79 13.36 -0.07
C SER A 208 1.79 12.60 -1.38
N ASP A 209 0.81 11.72 -1.66
CA ASP A 209 0.82 10.95 -2.91
C ASP A 209 0.69 11.83 -4.19
N ALA A 210 -0.03 12.96 -4.10
CA ALA A 210 -0.10 13.96 -5.17
C ALA A 210 1.24 14.71 -5.36
N TYR A 211 2.00 14.87 -4.29
CA TYR A 211 3.32 15.50 -4.28
C TYR A 211 4.43 14.54 -4.74
N ASP A 212 4.38 13.28 -4.29
CA ASP A 212 5.42 12.27 -4.49
C ASP A 212 5.29 11.51 -5.82
N TYR A 213 4.06 11.30 -6.31
CA TYR A 213 3.79 10.45 -7.48
C TYR A 213 2.94 11.11 -8.58
N ASN A 214 2.49 12.37 -8.39
CA ASN A 214 1.68 13.12 -9.36
C ASN A 214 0.40 12.38 -9.82
N VAL A 215 -0.21 11.59 -8.93
CA VAL A 215 -1.42 10.80 -9.24
C VAL A 215 -2.67 11.66 -9.07
N ILE A 216 -3.44 11.86 -10.15
CA ILE A 216 -4.62 12.75 -10.19
C ILE A 216 -5.96 11.99 -10.23
N GLY A 217 -5.97 10.67 -9.97
CA GLY A 217 -7.08 9.79 -10.36
C GLY A 217 -7.36 8.60 -9.43
N TYR A 218 -7.42 8.80 -8.12
CA TYR A 218 -7.89 7.77 -7.20
C TYR A 218 -9.26 7.20 -7.59
N GLY A 219 -9.41 5.88 -7.49
CA GLY A 219 -10.66 5.17 -7.78
C GLY A 219 -11.08 5.13 -9.25
N ARG A 220 -10.18 5.51 -10.17
CA ARG A 220 -10.40 5.34 -11.62
C ARG A 220 -9.33 4.41 -12.21
N PRO A 221 -9.73 3.33 -12.90
CA PRO A 221 -8.79 2.47 -13.59
C PRO A 221 -7.99 3.25 -14.66
N ILE A 222 -6.66 3.18 -14.57
CA ILE A 222 -5.69 3.71 -15.53
C ILE A 222 -5.34 2.59 -16.50
N ASP A 223 -5.42 2.84 -17.81
CA ASP A 223 -4.99 1.87 -18.81
C ASP A 223 -3.45 1.82 -18.87
N ILE A 224 -2.88 0.66 -18.52
CA ILE A 224 -1.43 0.40 -18.57
C ILE A 224 -1.08 -0.68 -19.59
N SER A 225 -2.00 -1.00 -20.51
CA SER A 225 -1.88 -2.12 -21.45
C SER A 225 -0.61 -2.08 -22.29
N GLU A 226 -0.08 -0.89 -22.59
CA GLU A 226 1.16 -0.76 -23.35
C GLU A 226 2.41 -1.24 -22.61
N TYR A 227 2.42 -1.16 -21.28
CA TYR A 227 3.56 -1.54 -20.44
C TYR A 227 3.60 -3.04 -20.19
N VAL A 228 2.50 -3.75 -20.40
CA VAL A 228 2.36 -5.18 -20.10
C VAL A 228 2.33 -6.07 -21.34
N LYS A 229 2.39 -5.48 -22.54
CA LYS A 229 2.49 -6.20 -23.81
C LYS A 229 3.94 -6.61 -24.10
N PRO A 230 4.18 -7.84 -24.56
CA PRO A 230 3.21 -8.80 -25.08
C PRO A 230 2.69 -9.83 -24.06
N THR A 231 3.13 -9.79 -22.80
CA THR A 231 2.74 -10.80 -21.79
C THR A 231 1.22 -10.86 -21.59
N LEU A 232 0.57 -9.70 -21.62
CA LEU A 232 -0.88 -9.51 -21.44
C LEU A 232 -1.47 -8.74 -22.63
N ASP A 233 -2.73 -9.04 -22.95
CA ASP A 233 -3.45 -8.38 -24.06
C ASP A 233 -3.90 -6.97 -23.67
N ALA A 234 -4.33 -6.82 -22.43
CA ALA A 234 -4.77 -5.57 -21.81
C ALA A 234 -4.56 -5.62 -20.31
N CYS A 235 -4.31 -4.49 -19.66
CA CYS A 235 -4.39 -4.40 -18.21
C CYS A 235 -4.73 -2.97 -17.77
N THR A 236 -5.60 -2.87 -16.77
CA THR A 236 -5.91 -1.61 -16.07
C THR A 236 -5.42 -1.66 -14.64
N MET A 237 -4.97 -0.54 -14.13
CA MET A 237 -4.49 -0.35 -12.76
C MET A 237 -5.38 0.66 -12.04
N GLU A 238 -5.96 0.27 -10.91
CA GLU A 238 -6.63 1.16 -9.97
C GLU A 238 -5.69 1.48 -8.80
N VAL A 239 -5.49 2.77 -8.54
CA VAL A 239 -4.63 3.24 -7.45
C VAL A 239 -5.47 3.40 -6.19
N GLY A 240 -5.26 2.50 -5.23
CA GLY A 240 -5.70 2.64 -3.85
C GLY A 240 -4.62 3.28 -2.97
N SER A 241 -4.97 3.61 -1.73
CA SER A 241 -4.03 4.28 -0.82
C SER A 241 -2.94 3.36 -0.26
N ALA A 242 -3.24 2.07 -0.01
CA ALA A 242 -2.25 1.08 0.42
C ALA A 242 -1.96 -0.01 -0.62
N PHE A 243 -2.68 -0.03 -1.75
CA PHE A 243 -2.47 -1.02 -2.79
C PHE A 243 -2.71 -0.49 -4.21
N LEU A 244 -2.20 -1.21 -5.20
CA LEU A 244 -2.57 -1.11 -6.61
C LEU A 244 -3.36 -2.36 -6.97
N LYS A 245 -4.56 -2.19 -7.54
CA LYS A 245 -5.33 -3.32 -8.08
C LYS A 245 -5.16 -3.36 -9.59
N PHE A 246 -4.73 -4.49 -10.09
CA PHE A 246 -4.59 -4.77 -11.52
C PHE A 246 -5.72 -5.69 -11.98
N THR A 247 -6.37 -5.31 -13.06
CA THR A 247 -7.30 -6.17 -13.80
C THR A 247 -6.71 -6.39 -15.19
N CYS A 248 -6.13 -7.58 -15.39
CA CYS A 248 -5.40 -7.91 -16.60
C CYS A 248 -6.13 -8.98 -17.43
N ARG A 249 -5.93 -8.98 -18.75
CA ARG A 249 -6.52 -9.94 -19.67
C ARG A 249 -5.44 -10.66 -20.47
N ARG A 250 -5.59 -11.98 -20.63
CA ARG A 250 -4.81 -12.81 -21.55
C ARG A 250 -5.72 -13.82 -22.24
N GLY A 251 -5.88 -13.67 -23.56
CA GLY A 251 -6.92 -14.34 -24.32
C GLY A 251 -8.31 -13.99 -23.78
N ASN A 252 -9.06 -15.03 -23.42
CA ASN A 252 -10.41 -14.91 -22.86
C ASN A 252 -10.42 -14.86 -21.32
N ASN A 253 -9.26 -14.97 -20.68
CA ASN A 253 -9.17 -15.01 -19.22
C ASN A 253 -8.93 -13.60 -18.65
N VAL A 254 -9.59 -13.31 -17.53
CA VAL A 254 -9.38 -12.11 -16.72
C VAL A 254 -8.69 -12.52 -15.44
N TYR A 255 -7.67 -11.76 -15.04
CA TYR A 255 -6.87 -11.97 -13.86
C TYR A 255 -6.94 -10.72 -13.00
N GLU A 256 -7.13 -10.90 -11.69
CA GLU A 256 -7.01 -9.82 -10.71
C GLU A 256 -5.78 -10.06 -9.85
N MET A 257 -4.99 -9.01 -9.69
CA MET A 257 -3.75 -9.03 -8.92
C MET A 257 -3.64 -7.74 -8.10
N VAL A 258 -3.06 -7.83 -6.90
CA VAL A 258 -2.87 -6.67 -6.02
C VAL A 258 -1.39 -6.50 -5.70
N ALA A 259 -0.86 -5.29 -5.81
CA ALA A 259 0.45 -4.94 -5.25
C ALA A 259 0.25 -4.04 -4.03
N PHE A 260 0.94 -4.29 -2.92
CA PHE A 260 0.89 -3.47 -1.72
C PHE A 260 2.31 -3.21 -1.19
N GLY A 261 2.44 -2.43 -0.12
CA GLY A 261 3.73 -2.14 0.50
C GLY A 261 4.76 -1.52 -0.47
N GLU A 262 5.96 -2.10 -0.53
CA GLU A 262 7.07 -1.56 -1.35
C GLU A 262 6.73 -1.62 -2.84
N ASP A 263 6.14 -2.72 -3.31
CA ASP A 263 5.78 -2.89 -4.72
C ASP A 263 4.80 -1.81 -5.21
N ARG A 264 3.82 -1.41 -4.38
CA ARG A 264 2.93 -0.29 -4.72
C ARG A 264 3.75 0.96 -5.02
N SER A 265 4.62 1.35 -4.09
CA SER A 265 5.39 2.59 -4.17
C SER A 265 6.36 2.57 -5.35
N SER A 266 7.08 1.47 -5.54
CA SER A 266 8.05 1.32 -6.62
C SER A 266 7.40 1.27 -8.01
N ILE A 267 6.21 0.67 -8.16
CA ILE A 267 5.47 0.68 -9.43
C ILE A 267 4.99 2.10 -9.76
N LEU A 268 4.41 2.81 -8.78
CA LEU A 268 3.98 4.20 -8.99
C LEU A 268 5.15 5.09 -9.38
N TYR A 269 6.28 4.97 -8.68
CA TYR A 269 7.50 5.70 -8.99
C TYR A 269 8.01 5.36 -10.40
N ASN A 270 8.05 4.08 -10.76
CA ASN A 270 8.51 3.65 -12.09
C ASN A 270 7.64 4.22 -13.22
N LEU A 271 6.31 4.20 -13.05
CA LEU A 271 5.37 4.58 -14.10
C LEU A 271 5.16 6.09 -14.22
N PHE A 272 5.16 6.82 -13.11
CA PHE A 272 4.73 8.22 -13.09
C PHE A 272 5.82 9.23 -12.75
N VAL A 273 6.89 8.81 -12.07
CA VAL A 273 8.05 9.66 -11.86
C VAL A 273 9.01 9.43 -13.02
N ASP A 274 9.34 10.51 -13.75
CA ASP A 274 10.09 10.60 -15.03
C ASP A 274 11.56 10.08 -14.97
N SER A 275 11.81 9.06 -14.15
CA SER A 275 13.10 8.48 -13.85
C SER A 275 13.61 7.49 -14.91
N SER A 276 12.70 6.94 -15.72
CA SER A 276 13.00 5.82 -16.63
C SER A 276 12.32 5.97 -17.99
N SER A 277 12.99 5.53 -19.05
CA SER A 277 12.40 5.57 -20.41
C SER A 277 11.18 4.65 -20.49
N ARG A 278 10.16 5.06 -21.27
CA ARG A 278 8.94 4.27 -21.51
C ARG A 278 9.21 2.82 -21.92
N GLU A 279 10.24 2.59 -22.72
CA GLU A 279 10.63 1.24 -23.17
C GLU A 279 11.24 0.40 -22.04
N LEU A 280 12.01 1.01 -21.14
CA LEU A 280 12.54 0.32 -19.96
C LEU A 280 11.41 -0.07 -19.01
N ASN A 281 10.47 0.85 -18.75
CA ASN A 281 9.30 0.57 -17.92
C ASN A 281 8.47 -0.56 -18.50
N ARG A 282 8.28 -0.57 -19.82
CA ARG A 282 7.61 -1.69 -20.51
C ARG A 282 8.31 -3.01 -20.26
N LYS A 283 9.64 -3.07 -20.32
CA LYS A 283 10.39 -4.32 -20.02
C LYS A 283 10.23 -4.76 -18.56
N ILE A 284 10.32 -3.83 -17.62
CA ILE A 284 10.20 -4.11 -16.18
C ILE A 284 8.79 -4.62 -15.85
N MET A 285 7.74 -3.89 -16.27
CA MET A 285 6.35 -4.28 -16.02
C MET A 285 6.00 -5.63 -16.69
N ASN A 286 6.47 -5.87 -17.91
CA ASN A 286 6.28 -7.19 -18.55
C ASN A 286 6.91 -8.32 -17.75
N ALA A 287 8.13 -8.14 -17.23
CA ALA A 287 8.81 -9.14 -16.41
C ALA A 287 8.08 -9.36 -15.09
N TYR A 288 7.66 -8.28 -14.43
CA TYR A 288 6.91 -8.32 -13.18
C TYR A 288 5.63 -9.15 -13.29
N PHE A 289 4.79 -8.91 -14.30
CA PHE A 289 3.58 -9.72 -14.51
C PHE A 289 3.90 -11.14 -14.97
N ALA A 290 4.97 -11.36 -15.75
CA ALA A 290 5.34 -12.70 -16.19
C ALA A 290 5.76 -13.61 -15.03
N GLU A 291 6.44 -13.06 -14.02
CA GLU A 291 6.92 -13.81 -12.85
C GLU A 291 5.83 -13.97 -11.77
N ASN A 292 4.99 -12.96 -11.58
CA ASN A 292 4.09 -12.89 -10.42
C ASN A 292 2.61 -13.17 -10.72
N LEU A 293 2.16 -13.07 -11.98
CA LEU A 293 0.76 -13.33 -12.30
C LEU A 293 0.47 -14.84 -12.21
N ARG A 294 -0.22 -15.23 -11.14
CA ARG A 294 -0.58 -16.63 -10.86
C ARG A 294 -2.07 -16.86 -11.07
N VAL A 295 -2.41 -18.10 -11.45
CA VAL A 295 -3.81 -18.53 -11.58
C VAL A 295 -4.23 -19.22 -10.30
N TYR A 296 -5.15 -18.61 -9.57
CA TYR A 296 -5.78 -19.21 -8.40
C TYR A 296 -7.25 -19.50 -8.69
N ASN A 297 -7.76 -20.61 -8.14
CA ASN A 297 -9.16 -21.00 -8.30
C ASN A 297 -10.02 -20.34 -7.21
N GLY A 298 -11.23 -19.90 -7.58
CA GLY A 298 -12.20 -19.34 -6.64
C GLY A 298 -12.03 -17.84 -6.40
N ASN A 299 -12.16 -17.40 -5.15
CA ASN A 299 -12.14 -15.98 -4.73
C ASN A 299 -10.75 -15.51 -4.24
N VAL A 300 -9.68 -16.24 -4.59
CA VAL A 300 -8.31 -15.95 -4.13
C VAL A 300 -7.58 -15.12 -5.19
N MET A 301 -7.04 -13.97 -4.78
CA MET A 301 -6.28 -13.09 -5.68
C MET A 301 -4.77 -13.33 -5.55
N ALA A 302 -4.03 -13.14 -6.65
CA ALA A 302 -2.57 -13.05 -6.56
C ALA A 302 -2.18 -11.70 -5.97
N CYS A 303 -1.14 -11.66 -5.14
CA CYS A 303 -0.61 -10.39 -4.65
C CYS A 303 0.92 -10.35 -4.60
N THR A 304 1.49 -9.15 -4.49
CA THR A 304 2.91 -8.97 -4.22
C THR A 304 3.18 -7.82 -3.25
N ASN A 305 4.32 -7.91 -2.56
CA ASN A 305 4.75 -6.89 -1.59
C ASN A 305 6.16 -6.35 -1.87
N SER A 306 7.10 -7.19 -2.31
CA SER A 306 8.51 -6.79 -2.45
C SER A 306 9.20 -7.43 -3.66
N ALA A 307 8.43 -7.84 -4.67
CA ALA A 307 8.95 -8.52 -5.86
C ALA A 307 9.47 -7.53 -6.92
N PHE A 308 8.96 -6.31 -6.94
CA PHE A 308 9.16 -5.37 -8.04
C PHE A 308 10.60 -4.88 -8.15
N ASP A 309 11.23 -4.51 -7.04
CA ASP A 309 12.58 -3.95 -7.04
C ASP A 309 13.63 -4.95 -7.51
N ASP A 310 13.52 -6.19 -7.05
CA ASP A 310 14.37 -7.30 -7.50
C ASP A 310 14.25 -7.53 -9.02
N ILE A 311 13.02 -7.49 -9.55
CA ILE A 311 12.75 -7.66 -10.98
C ILE A 311 13.28 -6.47 -11.77
N SER A 312 13.03 -5.26 -11.28
CA SER A 312 13.54 -4.02 -11.85
C SER A 312 15.06 -4.05 -11.96
N TYR A 313 15.75 -4.41 -10.88
CA TYR A 313 17.20 -4.53 -10.84
C TYR A 313 17.73 -5.55 -11.85
N LYS A 314 17.12 -6.74 -11.95
CA LYS A 314 17.51 -7.77 -12.92
C LYS A 314 17.37 -7.29 -14.36
N VAL A 315 16.24 -6.65 -14.70
CA VAL A 315 15.97 -6.14 -16.05
C VAL A 315 16.91 -5.00 -16.41
N VAL A 316 17.13 -4.05 -15.50
CA VAL A 316 18.04 -2.92 -15.68
C VAL A 316 19.47 -3.42 -15.91
N SER A 317 19.95 -4.33 -15.06
CA SER A 317 21.28 -4.93 -15.18
C SER A 317 21.49 -5.66 -16.51
N ALA A 318 20.48 -6.39 -17.00
CA ALA A 318 20.51 -7.05 -18.29
C ALA A 318 20.50 -6.08 -19.49
N ASN A 319 19.79 -4.94 -19.37
CA ASN A 319 19.81 -3.91 -20.41
C ASN A 319 21.16 -3.19 -20.51
N PHE A 320 21.89 -3.02 -19.39
CA PHE A 320 23.23 -2.45 -19.43
C PHE A 320 24.28 -3.42 -20.01
N SER A 321 24.19 -4.71 -19.69
CA SER A 321 25.12 -5.71 -20.23
C SER A 321 24.99 -5.90 -21.74
N THR A 322 23.76 -5.83 -22.28
CA THR A 322 23.47 -5.89 -23.72
C THR A 322 23.89 -4.61 -24.47
N ASN A 323 23.79 -3.43 -23.84
CA ASN A 323 24.27 -2.19 -24.44
C ASN A 323 25.81 -2.09 -24.50
N ASN A 324 26.53 -2.74 -23.58
CA ASN A 324 27.99 -2.83 -23.65
C ASN A 324 28.48 -3.82 -24.71
N SER A 325 27.72 -4.88 -25.02
CA SER A 325 28.05 -5.79 -26.12
C SER A 325 27.70 -5.24 -27.50
N LEU A 326 26.68 -4.37 -27.60
CA LEU A 326 26.31 -3.66 -28.83
C LEU A 326 27.17 -2.41 -29.12
N LYS A 327 27.89 -1.86 -28.13
CA LYS A 327 28.87 -0.78 -28.34
C LYS A 327 30.26 -1.24 -28.80
N LYS A 328 30.51 -2.55 -28.90
CA LYS A 328 31.64 -3.05 -29.70
C LYS A 328 31.17 -3.26 -31.13
N ALA A 329 31.23 -2.19 -31.93
CA ALA A 329 31.42 -2.38 -33.36
C ALA A 329 32.67 -3.27 -33.55
N PRO A 330 32.63 -4.30 -34.41
CA PRO A 330 33.85 -5.05 -34.69
C PRO A 330 34.81 -4.06 -35.33
N SER A 331 35.94 -3.78 -34.66
CA SER A 331 37.02 -3.07 -35.33
C SER A 331 37.46 -3.96 -36.49
N LYS A 332 37.11 -3.55 -37.72
CA LYS A 332 37.83 -3.98 -38.91
C LYS A 332 39.27 -3.50 -38.73
N GLY A 333 40.14 -4.41 -38.31
CA GLY A 333 41.54 -4.15 -38.00
C GLY A 333 42.22 -5.44 -37.57
N ASP A 334 42.76 -6.13 -38.57
CA ASP A 334 43.76 -7.21 -38.55
C ASP A 334 43.90 -8.10 -37.31
N PHE A 335 43.20 -9.24 -37.35
CA PHE A 335 43.57 -10.45 -36.58
C PHE A 335 44.86 -11.12 -37.11
N ASN A 336 45.39 -10.69 -38.25
CA ASN A 336 46.61 -11.23 -38.84
C ASN A 336 47.90 -10.59 -38.28
N GLU A 337 47.85 -9.35 -37.78
CA GLU A 337 49.06 -8.66 -37.31
C GLU A 337 49.50 -9.11 -35.90
N PHE A 338 48.61 -9.72 -35.12
CA PHE A 338 48.92 -10.25 -33.79
C PHE A 338 49.58 -11.63 -33.85
N ASN A 339 49.24 -12.47 -34.85
CA ASN A 339 49.80 -13.81 -34.98
C ASN A 339 51.19 -13.83 -35.64
N GLU A 340 51.53 -12.88 -36.51
CA GLU A 340 52.88 -12.82 -37.11
C GLU A 340 53.97 -12.33 -36.14
N LYS A 341 53.64 -11.52 -35.13
CA LYS A 341 54.62 -11.04 -34.13
C LYS A 341 54.93 -12.06 -33.03
N ILE A 342 54.00 -12.97 -32.71
CA ILE A 342 54.23 -13.99 -31.68
C ILE A 342 54.96 -15.20 -32.26
N LEU A 343 54.69 -15.58 -33.52
CA LEU A 343 55.33 -16.74 -34.15
C LEU A 343 56.76 -16.48 -34.69
N ASN A 344 57.17 -15.21 -34.81
CA ASN A 344 58.51 -14.83 -35.28
C ASN A 344 59.41 -14.21 -34.20
N SER A 345 59.03 -14.26 -32.92
CA SER A 345 59.89 -13.81 -31.82
C SER A 345 60.98 -14.86 -31.50
N PRO A 346 62.28 -14.53 -31.54
CA PRO A 346 63.38 -15.49 -31.33
C PRO A 346 63.52 -16.09 -29.92
N GLN A 347 62.61 -15.79 -28.98
CA GLN A 347 62.73 -16.21 -27.57
C GLN A 347 61.94 -17.47 -27.20
N ILE A 348 61.29 -18.14 -28.16
CA ILE A 348 60.67 -19.46 -27.95
C ILE A 348 61.32 -20.49 -28.90
N ARG A 349 62.62 -20.67 -28.76
CA ARG A 349 63.36 -21.86 -29.20
C ARG A 349 64.41 -22.15 -28.13
N ASN A 350 63.98 -22.77 -27.03
CA ASN A 350 64.74 -23.60 -26.08
C ASN A 350 64.07 -23.62 -24.70
N LEU A 351 62.80 -24.03 -24.65
CA LEU A 351 62.18 -24.66 -23.49
C LEU A 351 61.35 -25.84 -23.98
#